data_AF-A0A650CW77-F1
#
_entry.id   AF-A0A650CW77-F1
#
_cell.length_a   1.000
_cell.length_b   1.000
_cell.length_c   1.000
_cell.angle_alpha   90.00
_cell.angle_beta   90.00
_cell.angle_gamma   90.00
#
_symmetry.space_group_name_H-M   'P 1'
#
loop_
_entity.id
_entity.type
_entity.pdbx_description
1 polymer ?
#
loop_
_entity_poly.entity_id
_entity_poly.type
_entity_poly.pdbx_seq_one_letter_code
_entity_poly.pdbx_strand_id
1 'polypeptide(L)'
;MLKPKEVCQRLGISYRTLQSYVKKGYIKPVILQSGKWRFREEDVEKLMGIVRRRKVILYARVSSNTQKDDLVNQVKYLEENVKEYDQVITDIGSGLNMKRKGFLKLLRMILNNEVSKVVIAYPDRLVRFGFEIIEEVCKAHNCEIVVLNMEDKTPEQELVEDLISILVSFSGKLQGMRSQKYEKVKKCVEELKN
;
A
#
# COMPACT_ATOMS: atom_id res chain seq x y z
N MET A 1 -16.58 1.97 -11.37
CA MET A 1 -16.59 1.10 -12.58
C MET A 1 -17.77 1.49 -13.46
N LEU A 2 -17.53 1.69 -14.74
CA LEU A 2 -18.49 2.24 -15.70
C LEU A 2 -19.25 1.15 -16.44
N LYS A 3 -20.52 1.42 -16.74
CA LYS A 3 -21.37 0.62 -17.64
C LYS A 3 -20.96 0.86 -19.10
N PRO A 4 -21.16 -0.10 -20.02
CA PRO A 4 -20.83 0.09 -21.42
C PRO A 4 -21.46 1.35 -22.05
N LYS A 5 -22.69 1.70 -21.66
CA LYS A 5 -23.39 2.92 -22.11
C LYS A 5 -22.66 4.20 -21.66
N GLU A 6 -22.20 4.24 -20.41
CA GLU A 6 -21.43 5.38 -19.86
C GLU A 6 -20.08 5.51 -20.57
N VAL A 7 -19.42 4.39 -20.88
CA VAL A 7 -18.15 4.38 -21.65
C VAL A 7 -18.36 4.91 -23.07
N CYS A 8 -19.41 4.47 -23.75
CA CYS A 8 -19.75 4.97 -25.09
C CYS A 8 -20.00 6.48 -25.08
N GLN A 9 -20.73 6.97 -24.07
CA GLN A 9 -20.99 8.41 -23.91
C GLN A 9 -19.71 9.21 -23.66
N ARG A 10 -18.80 8.73 -22.79
CA ARG A 10 -17.55 9.43 -22.49
C ARG A 10 -16.57 9.46 -23.67
N LEU A 11 -16.47 8.36 -24.41
CA LEU A 11 -15.59 8.25 -25.57
C LEU A 11 -16.19 8.85 -26.85
N GLY A 12 -17.48 9.18 -26.86
CA GLY A 12 -18.19 9.61 -28.07
C GLY A 12 -18.28 8.52 -29.15
N ILE A 13 -18.27 7.24 -28.77
CA ILE A 13 -18.25 6.11 -29.71
C ILE A 13 -19.53 5.27 -29.65
N SER A 14 -19.81 4.53 -30.72
CA SER A 14 -20.90 3.55 -30.75
C SER A 14 -20.59 2.31 -29.89
N TYR A 15 -21.63 1.60 -29.45
CA TYR A 15 -21.47 0.32 -28.75
C TYR A 15 -20.70 -0.72 -29.58
N ARG A 16 -20.88 -0.72 -30.91
CA ARG A 16 -20.17 -1.61 -31.84
C ARG A 16 -18.67 -1.31 -31.87
N THR A 17 -18.31 -0.02 -31.81
CA THR A 17 -16.91 0.42 -31.71
C THR A 17 -16.30 -0.05 -30.38
N LEU A 18 -17.03 0.10 -29.26
CA LEU A 18 -16.59 -0.40 -27.95
C LEU A 18 -16.35 -1.92 -27.97
N GLN A 19 -17.23 -2.71 -28.57
CA GLN A 19 -17.01 -4.16 -28.76
C GLN A 19 -15.77 -4.46 -29.61
N SER A 20 -15.53 -3.68 -30.67
CA SER A 20 -14.32 -3.80 -31.49
C SER A 20 -13.06 -3.51 -30.68
N TYR A 21 -13.09 -2.48 -29.83
CA TYR A 21 -11.96 -2.13 -28.95
C TYR A 21 -11.66 -3.23 -27.94
N VAL A 22 -12.70 -3.84 -27.37
CA VAL A 22 -12.54 -5.02 -26.50
C VAL A 22 -11.92 -6.18 -27.27
N LYS A 23 -12.42 -6.49 -28.48
CA LYS A 23 -11.89 -7.57 -29.32
C LYS A 23 -10.44 -7.34 -29.75
N LYS A 24 -10.07 -6.09 -30.03
CA LYS A 24 -8.70 -5.67 -30.40
C LYS A 24 -7.78 -5.53 -29.19
N GLY A 25 -8.30 -5.60 -27.96
CA GLY A 25 -7.52 -5.50 -26.73
C GLY A 25 -7.18 -4.08 -26.28
N TYR A 26 -7.75 -3.04 -26.91
CA TYR A 26 -7.53 -1.64 -26.49
C TYR A 26 -8.13 -1.32 -25.12
N ILE A 27 -9.18 -2.05 -24.73
CA ILE A 27 -9.80 -1.94 -23.39
C ILE A 27 -10.28 -3.31 -22.91
N LYS A 28 -10.02 -3.65 -21.64
CA LYS A 28 -10.44 -4.93 -21.06
C LYS A 28 -11.62 -4.73 -20.11
N PRO A 29 -12.79 -5.36 -20.36
CA PRO A 29 -13.89 -5.33 -19.41
C PRO A 29 -13.62 -6.30 -18.26
N VAL A 30 -14.04 -5.92 -17.06
CA VAL A 30 -14.26 -6.84 -15.95
C VAL A 30 -15.66 -7.43 -16.11
N ILE A 31 -15.74 -8.75 -16.16
CA ILE A 31 -16.99 -9.49 -16.31
C ILE A 31 -17.51 -9.82 -14.91
N LEU A 32 -18.68 -9.31 -14.56
CA LEU A 32 -19.34 -9.65 -13.30
C LEU A 32 -19.89 -11.09 -13.33
N GLN A 33 -20.19 -11.68 -12.17
CA GLN A 33 -20.84 -13.00 -12.08
C GLN A 33 -22.17 -13.06 -12.88
N SER A 34 -22.82 -11.92 -13.09
CA SER A 34 -24.02 -11.78 -13.93
C SER A 34 -23.75 -11.75 -15.45
N GLY A 35 -22.51 -11.93 -15.89
CA GLY A 35 -22.08 -11.82 -17.30
C GLY A 35 -21.98 -10.38 -17.83
N LYS A 36 -22.35 -9.37 -17.01
CA LYS A 36 -22.37 -7.97 -17.43
C LYS A 36 -20.96 -7.38 -17.47
N TRP A 37 -20.65 -6.66 -18.54
CA TRP A 37 -19.39 -5.91 -18.66
C TRP A 37 -19.38 -4.66 -17.78
N ARG A 38 -18.22 -4.42 -17.17
CA ARG A 38 -17.87 -3.19 -16.47
C ARG A 38 -16.46 -2.77 -16.84
N PHE A 39 -16.23 -1.48 -16.95
CA PHE A 39 -14.94 -0.93 -17.32
C PHE A 39 -14.37 -0.12 -16.15
N ARG A 40 -13.06 -0.16 -15.96
CA ARG A 40 -12.41 0.77 -15.03
C ARG A 40 -12.36 2.15 -15.66
N GLU A 41 -12.50 3.17 -14.83
CA GLU A 41 -12.54 4.55 -15.29
C GLU A 41 -11.21 4.97 -15.91
N GLU A 42 -10.09 4.56 -15.32
CA GLU A 42 -8.73 4.76 -15.83
C GLU A 42 -8.52 4.20 -17.25
N ASP A 43 -9.06 3.01 -17.53
CA ASP A 43 -8.90 2.38 -18.85
C ASP A 43 -9.63 3.19 -19.94
N VAL A 44 -10.74 3.85 -19.57
CA VAL A 44 -11.50 4.73 -20.47
C VAL A 44 -10.78 6.07 -20.65
N GLU A 45 -10.28 6.65 -19.57
CA GLU A 45 -9.51 7.91 -19.62
C GLU A 45 -8.23 7.79 -20.45
N LYS A 46 -7.53 6.66 -20.36
CA LYS A 46 -6.38 6.35 -21.23
C LYS A 46 -6.74 6.41 -22.71
N LEU A 47 -7.91 5.91 -23.10
CA LEU A 47 -8.39 5.96 -24.48
C LEU A 47 -8.83 7.36 -24.91
N MET A 48 -9.25 8.19 -23.97
CA MET A 48 -9.55 9.61 -24.21
C MET A 48 -8.28 10.46 -24.37
N GLY A 49 -7.10 9.89 -24.16
CA GLY A 49 -5.84 10.65 -24.10
C GLY A 49 -5.73 11.51 -22.84
N ILE A 50 -6.58 11.28 -21.83
CA ILE A 50 -6.49 11.99 -20.54
C ILE A 50 -5.36 11.34 -19.74
N VAL A 51 -4.20 11.99 -19.75
CA VAL A 51 -3.09 11.63 -18.86
C VAL A 51 -3.35 12.31 -17.52
N ARG A 52 -3.90 11.58 -16.54
CA ARG A 52 -3.95 12.09 -15.16
C ARG A 52 -2.52 12.32 -14.67
N ARG A 53 -2.24 13.53 -14.17
CA ARG A 53 -0.99 13.81 -13.47
C ARG A 53 -0.87 12.82 -12.31
N ARG A 54 0.18 12.02 -12.35
CA ARG A 54 0.47 11.03 -11.30
C ARG A 54 1.07 11.74 -10.10
N LYS A 55 0.68 11.29 -8.92
CA LYS A 55 0.94 11.96 -7.65
C LYS A 55 2.27 11.52 -7.04
N VAL A 56 2.97 12.46 -6.42
CA VAL A 56 4.07 12.22 -5.49
C VAL A 56 3.48 12.19 -4.08
N ILE A 57 3.66 11.07 -3.39
CA ILE A 57 3.08 10.84 -2.05
C ILE A 57 4.20 10.76 -1.02
N LEU A 58 4.08 11.54 0.04
CA LEU A 58 4.88 11.36 1.25
C LEU A 58 4.16 10.38 2.17
N TYR A 59 4.84 9.34 2.62
CA TYR A 59 4.26 8.37 3.56
C TYR A 59 5.07 8.31 4.86
N ALA A 60 4.37 8.53 5.97
CA ALA A 60 4.94 8.52 7.31
C ALA A 60 4.17 7.58 8.25
N ARG A 61 4.88 6.98 9.21
CA ARG A 61 4.31 6.05 10.18
C ARG A 61 5.10 6.03 11.48
N VAL A 62 4.34 5.88 12.56
CA VAL A 62 4.84 5.46 13.88
C VAL A 62 4.03 4.26 14.39
N SER A 63 4.57 3.51 15.37
CA SER A 63 3.93 2.28 15.85
C SER A 63 2.81 2.53 16.86
N SER A 64 2.93 3.58 17.66
CA SER A 64 1.99 3.88 18.76
C SER A 64 1.49 5.33 18.74
N ASN A 65 0.34 5.56 19.38
CA ASN A 65 -0.19 6.90 19.62
C ASN A 65 0.69 7.74 20.56
N THR A 66 1.55 7.12 21.36
CA THR A 66 2.53 7.82 22.20
C THR A 66 3.60 8.52 21.37
N GLN A 67 3.82 8.08 20.13
CA GLN A 67 4.82 8.62 19.20
C GLN A 67 4.22 9.65 18.21
N LYS A 68 3.10 10.29 18.56
CA LYS A 68 2.43 11.25 17.67
C LYS A 68 3.32 12.44 17.30
N ASP A 69 4.12 12.92 18.25
CA ASP A 69 5.03 14.03 17.99
C ASP A 69 6.15 13.60 17.02
N ASP A 70 6.63 12.36 17.14
CA ASP A 70 7.59 11.78 16.20
C ASP A 70 7.00 11.67 14.78
N LEU A 71 5.71 11.35 14.66
CA LEU A 71 5.02 11.33 13.37
C LEU A 71 5.01 12.72 12.73
N VAL A 72 4.74 13.77 13.51
CA VAL A 72 4.76 15.16 13.03
C VAL A 72 6.17 15.55 12.59
N ASN A 73 7.19 15.22 13.38
CA ASN A 73 8.59 15.47 13.03
C ASN A 73 9.02 14.72 11.77
N GLN A 74 8.56 13.48 11.60
CA GLN A 74 8.83 12.68 10.41
C GLN A 74 8.15 13.27 9.16
N VAL A 75 6.92 13.75 9.27
CA VAL A 75 6.25 14.44 8.16
C VAL A 75 7.04 15.69 7.77
N LYS A 76 7.40 16.55 8.74
CA LYS A 76 8.22 17.74 8.47
C LYS A 76 9.54 17.39 7.80
N TYR A 77 10.23 16.37 8.28
CA TYR A 77 11.47 15.88 7.66
C TYR A 77 11.27 15.49 6.19
N LEU A 78 10.16 14.81 5.86
CA LEU A 78 9.84 14.48 4.46
C LEU A 78 9.54 15.72 3.63
N GLU A 79 8.77 16.67 4.17
CA GLU A 79 8.40 17.92 3.49
C GLU A 79 9.61 18.83 3.21
N GLU A 80 10.57 18.89 4.14
CA GLU A 80 11.80 19.67 3.99
C GLU A 80 12.73 19.10 2.90
N ASN A 81 12.74 17.76 2.74
CA ASN A 81 13.58 17.08 1.76
C ASN A 81 12.91 16.91 0.39
N VAL A 82 11.59 17.05 0.29
CA VAL A 82 10.82 16.89 -0.94
C VAL A 82 10.05 18.16 -1.26
N LYS A 83 10.60 18.96 -2.18
CA LYS A 83 10.03 20.28 -2.55
C LYS A 83 8.67 20.21 -3.26
N GLU A 84 8.44 19.16 -4.04
CA GLU A 84 7.21 18.97 -4.81
C GLU A 84 6.56 17.64 -4.46
N TYR A 85 5.48 17.70 -3.68
CA TYR A 85 4.63 16.58 -3.35
C TYR A 85 3.15 16.96 -3.48
N ASP A 86 2.29 15.98 -3.76
CA ASP A 86 0.86 16.22 -3.97
C ASP A 86 0.02 15.89 -2.73
N GLN A 87 0.48 14.93 -1.90
CA GLN A 87 -0.27 14.48 -0.74
C GLN A 87 0.62 13.82 0.30
N VAL A 88 0.29 14.02 1.58
CA VAL A 88 0.86 13.26 2.70
C VAL A 88 -0.14 12.18 3.13
N ILE A 89 0.35 10.97 3.41
CA ILE A 89 -0.41 9.87 4.00
C ILE A 89 0.31 9.42 5.26
N THR A 90 -0.44 9.28 6.35
CA THR A 90 0.11 8.86 7.65
C THR A 90 -0.65 7.69 8.23
N ASP A 91 0.03 6.82 8.98
CA ASP A 91 -0.60 5.82 9.84
C ASP A 91 0.02 5.80 11.23
N ILE A 92 -0.80 5.41 12.22
CA ILE A 92 -0.35 5.03 13.55
C ILE A 92 -0.64 3.54 13.70
N GLY A 93 0.42 2.74 13.83
CA GLY A 93 0.36 1.29 13.96
C GLY A 93 1.64 0.62 13.48
N SER A 94 1.87 -0.60 13.98
CA SER A 94 3.01 -1.44 13.63
C SER A 94 3.17 -1.66 12.12
N GLY A 95 4.42 -1.79 11.66
CA GLY A 95 4.76 -2.19 10.29
C GLY A 95 4.26 -3.59 9.90
N LEU A 96 3.87 -4.42 10.86
CA LEU A 96 3.23 -5.73 10.65
C LEU A 96 1.72 -5.61 10.35
N ASN A 97 1.09 -4.47 10.65
CA ASN A 97 -0.35 -4.30 10.46
C ASN A 97 -0.70 -4.02 9.00
N MET A 98 -1.07 -5.05 8.25
CA MET A 98 -1.50 -4.93 6.84
C MET A 98 -2.89 -4.29 6.66
N LYS A 99 -3.58 -3.92 7.74
CA LYS A 99 -4.90 -3.25 7.73
C LYS A 99 -4.84 -1.74 8.00
N ARG A 100 -3.63 -1.17 8.10
CA ARG A 100 -3.39 0.28 8.19
C ARG A 100 -4.13 1.01 7.07
N LYS A 101 -4.90 2.05 7.42
CA LYS A 101 -5.82 2.71 6.49
C LYS A 101 -5.07 3.52 5.44
N GLY A 102 -4.03 4.23 5.85
CA GLY A 102 -3.17 4.99 4.95
C GLY A 102 -2.41 4.07 4.00
N PHE A 103 -1.80 2.99 4.52
CA PHE A 103 -1.09 1.98 3.72
C PHE A 103 -2.01 1.34 2.67
N LEU A 104 -3.20 0.88 3.06
CA LEU A 104 -4.15 0.28 2.11
C LEU A 104 -4.66 1.31 1.07
N LYS A 105 -4.83 2.57 1.47
CA LYS A 105 -5.17 3.65 0.54
C LYS A 105 -4.03 3.86 -0.47
N LEU A 106 -2.79 3.99 0.01
CA LEU A 106 -1.60 4.16 -0.82
C LEU A 106 -1.44 3.01 -1.81
N LEU A 107 -1.53 1.76 -1.34
CA LEU A 107 -1.41 0.58 -2.18
C LEU A 107 -2.48 0.57 -3.29
N ARG A 108 -3.73 0.90 -2.98
CA ARG A 108 -4.79 1.02 -4.00
C ARG A 108 -4.49 2.10 -5.03
N MET A 109 -3.99 3.26 -4.59
CA MET A 109 -3.60 4.35 -5.50
C MET A 109 -2.46 3.91 -6.44
N ILE A 110 -1.47 3.16 -5.93
CA ILE A 110 -0.38 2.60 -6.76
C ILE A 110 -0.95 1.61 -7.79
N LEU A 111 -1.80 0.67 -7.37
CA LEU A 111 -2.42 -0.32 -8.25
C LEU A 111 -3.31 0.31 -9.35
N ASN A 112 -3.88 1.47 -9.07
CA ASN A 112 -4.66 2.31 -9.99
C ASN A 112 -3.77 3.24 -10.86
N ASN A 113 -2.44 3.10 -10.78
CA ASN A 113 -1.46 3.95 -11.48
C ASN A 113 -1.58 5.45 -11.16
N GLU A 114 -2.18 5.82 -10.03
CA GLU A 114 -2.39 7.21 -9.63
C GLU A 114 -1.13 7.86 -9.04
N VAL A 115 -0.14 7.05 -8.64
CA VAL A 115 1.06 7.48 -7.89
C VAL A 115 2.28 7.27 -8.76
N SER A 116 3.09 8.31 -9.00
CA SER A 116 4.38 8.22 -9.69
C SER A 116 5.54 7.96 -8.74
N LYS A 117 5.45 8.47 -7.51
CA LYS A 117 6.53 8.39 -6.53
C LYS A 117 5.97 8.29 -5.12
N VAL A 118 6.56 7.42 -4.32
CA VAL A 118 6.34 7.34 -2.87
C VAL A 118 7.64 7.69 -2.19
N VAL A 119 7.63 8.66 -1.29
CA VAL A 119 8.80 9.03 -0.50
C VAL A 119 8.57 8.65 0.96
N ILE A 120 9.55 7.96 1.53
CA ILE A 120 9.55 7.52 2.93
C ILE A 120 10.88 7.85 3.59
N ALA A 121 10.86 7.97 4.91
CA ALA A 121 12.07 8.23 5.68
C ALA A 121 13.01 7.00 5.68
N TYR A 122 12.44 5.82 5.94
CA TYR A 122 13.14 4.53 6.07
C TYR A 122 12.29 3.40 5.45
N PRO A 123 12.88 2.27 5.01
CA PRO A 123 12.14 1.17 4.37
C PRO A 123 11.02 0.60 5.27
N ASP A 124 11.31 0.45 6.57
CA ASP A 124 10.41 -0.15 7.55
C ASP A 124 9.14 0.68 7.84
N ARG A 125 9.08 1.93 7.35
CA ARG A 125 7.89 2.77 7.47
C ARG A 125 6.74 2.16 6.68
N LEU A 126 7.00 1.59 5.50
CA LEU A 126 5.97 0.90 4.71
C LEU A 126 5.57 -0.41 5.38
N VAL A 127 6.50 -1.34 5.59
CA VAL A 127 6.22 -2.68 6.11
C VAL A 127 7.42 -3.22 6.89
N ARG A 128 7.19 -4.06 7.90
CA ARG A 128 8.27 -4.75 8.61
C ARG A 128 8.89 -5.89 7.77
N PHE A 129 8.08 -6.52 6.92
CA PHE A 129 8.50 -7.60 6.03
C PHE A 129 7.88 -7.43 4.65
N GLY A 130 8.57 -7.92 3.62
CA GLY A 130 8.08 -7.93 2.24
C GLY A 130 8.17 -6.56 1.57
N PHE A 131 9.18 -5.76 1.92
CA PHE A 131 9.43 -4.47 1.26
C PHE A 131 9.70 -4.68 -0.23
N GLU A 132 10.44 -5.73 -0.58
CA GLU A 132 10.79 -6.12 -1.95
C GLU A 132 9.55 -6.45 -2.78
N ILE A 133 8.50 -7.00 -2.16
CA ILE A 133 7.21 -7.23 -2.83
C ILE A 133 6.57 -5.89 -3.19
N ILE A 134 6.64 -4.90 -2.30
CA ILE A 134 6.09 -3.56 -2.55
C ILE A 134 6.91 -2.86 -3.64
N GLU A 135 8.23 -3.03 -3.67
CA GLU A 135 9.09 -2.54 -4.75
C GLU A 135 8.69 -3.12 -6.11
N GLU A 136 8.50 -4.44 -6.20
CA GLU A 136 8.08 -5.08 -7.46
C GLU A 136 6.69 -4.61 -7.92
N VAL A 137 5.75 -4.44 -6.99
CA VAL A 137 4.44 -3.84 -7.29
C VAL A 137 4.61 -2.41 -7.81
N CYS A 138 5.45 -1.60 -7.16
CA CYS A 138 5.69 -0.23 -7.58
C CYS A 138 6.31 -0.18 -8.99
N LYS A 139 7.34 -1.00 -9.27
CA LYS A 139 7.96 -1.14 -10.60
C LYS A 139 6.94 -1.49 -11.67
N ALA A 140 6.10 -2.49 -11.42
CA ALA A 140 5.06 -2.92 -12.36
C ALA A 140 4.04 -1.81 -12.68
N HIS A 141 3.82 -0.90 -11.73
CA HIS A 141 2.94 0.24 -11.88
C HIS A 141 3.68 1.54 -12.22
N ASN A 142 4.96 1.49 -12.62
CA ASN A 142 5.80 2.66 -12.93
C ASN A 142 5.85 3.69 -11.78
N CYS A 143 5.81 3.23 -10.54
CA CYS A 143 5.94 4.02 -9.33
C CYS A 143 7.36 3.85 -8.77
N GLU A 144 8.03 4.96 -8.45
CA GLU A 144 9.33 4.95 -7.78
C GLU A 144 9.14 4.99 -6.26
N ILE A 145 9.87 4.18 -5.50
CA ILE A 145 9.99 4.34 -4.05
C ILE A 145 11.31 5.04 -3.76
N VAL A 146 11.26 6.20 -3.10
CA VAL A 146 12.44 6.95 -2.67
C VAL A 146 12.55 6.86 -1.16
N VAL A 147 13.68 6.35 -0.69
CA VAL A 147 14.01 6.26 0.73
C VAL A 147 15.04 7.35 1.03
N LEU A 148 14.69 8.29 1.91
CA LEU A 148 15.59 9.41 2.24
C LEU A 148 16.78 8.97 3.09
N ASN A 149 16.62 7.92 3.90
CA ASN A 149 17.69 7.37 4.70
C ASN A 149 17.65 5.83 4.67
N MET A 150 18.76 5.23 4.24
CA MET A 150 18.91 3.77 4.12
C MET A 150 19.30 3.11 5.44
N GLU A 151 19.78 3.87 6.43
CA GLU A 151 20.04 3.33 7.76
C GLU A 151 18.73 3.19 8.53
N ASP A 152 18.39 1.96 8.92
CA ASP A 152 17.23 1.70 9.77
C ASP A 152 17.41 2.38 11.14
N LYS A 153 16.80 3.55 11.30
CA LYS A 153 16.65 4.22 12.61
C LYS A 153 15.35 3.79 13.28
N THR A 154 14.99 2.52 13.14
CA THR A 154 13.82 1.96 13.83
C THR A 154 14.10 2.03 15.33
N PRO A 155 13.21 2.63 16.15
CA PRO A 155 13.34 2.57 17.59
C PRO A 155 13.45 1.11 18.06
N GLU A 156 14.39 0.80 18.95
CA GLU A 156 14.55 -0.56 19.50
C GLU A 156 13.23 -1.09 20.08
N GLN A 157 12.50 -0.22 20.79
CA GLN A 157 11.16 -0.51 21.31
C GLN A 157 10.20 -1.01 20.23
N GLU A 158 10.22 -0.40 19.04
CA GLU A 158 9.36 -0.80 17.95
C GLU A 158 9.74 -2.20 17.40
N LEU A 159 11.04 -2.53 17.35
CA LEU A 159 11.50 -3.87 16.95
C LEU A 159 11.08 -4.94 17.97
N VAL A 160 11.21 -4.63 19.27
CA VAL A 160 10.80 -5.54 20.35
C VAL A 160 9.28 -5.76 20.33
N GLU A 161 8.50 -4.70 20.16
CA GLU A 161 7.03 -4.78 20.03
C GLU A 161 6.60 -5.66 18.84
N ASP A 162 7.27 -5.48 17.69
CA ASP A 162 7.01 -6.28 16.49
C ASP A 162 7.39 -7.76 16.71
N LEU A 163 8.54 -8.03 17.35
CA LEU A 163 8.97 -9.39 17.69
C LEU A 163 7.99 -10.08 18.65
N ILE A 164 7.57 -9.38 19.71
CA ILE A 164 6.55 -9.89 20.66
C ILE A 164 5.26 -10.21 19.91
N SER A 165 4.81 -9.32 19.01
CA SER A 165 3.60 -9.53 18.22
C SER A 165 3.69 -10.79 17.34
N ILE A 166 4.85 -11.05 16.74
CA ILE A 166 5.11 -12.27 15.97
C ILE A 166 5.07 -13.49 16.91
N LEU A 167 5.82 -13.47 18.01
CA LEU A 167 5.87 -14.60 18.94
C LEU A 167 4.50 -14.95 19.52
N VAL A 168 3.67 -13.94 19.86
CA VAL A 168 2.28 -14.13 20.32
C VAL A 168 1.42 -14.76 19.22
N SER A 169 1.56 -14.33 17.97
CA SER A 169 0.84 -14.94 16.85
C SER A 169 1.20 -16.41 16.65
N PHE A 170 2.49 -16.74 16.76
CA PHE A 170 2.98 -18.12 16.62
C PHE A 170 2.61 -18.98 17.84
N SER A 171 2.64 -18.44 19.06
CA SER A 171 2.31 -19.19 20.28
C SER A 171 0.87 -19.70 20.25
N GLY A 172 -0.09 -18.89 19.79
CA GLY A 172 -1.49 -19.31 19.65
C GLY A 172 -1.67 -20.48 18.67
N LYS A 173 -0.90 -20.49 17.56
CA LYS A 173 -0.90 -21.61 16.60
C LYS A 173 -0.29 -22.88 17.21
N LEU A 174 0.84 -22.76 17.90
CA LEU A 174 1.51 -23.88 18.57
C LEU A 174 0.64 -24.49 19.68
N GLN A 175 -0.08 -23.65 20.42
CA GLN A 175 -1.04 -24.09 21.44
C GLN A 175 -2.19 -24.88 20.79
N GLY A 176 -2.75 -24.40 19.69
CA GLY A 176 -3.79 -25.11 18.93
C GLY A 176 -3.33 -26.49 18.42
N MET A 177 -2.04 -26.62 18.08
CA MET A 177 -1.42 -27.88 17.69
C MET A 177 -0.97 -28.77 18.87
N ARG A 178 -1.16 -28.32 20.13
CA ARG A 178 -0.67 -28.98 21.36
C ARG A 178 0.84 -29.27 21.32
N SER A 179 1.62 -28.39 20.69
CA SER A 179 3.07 -28.56 20.58
C SER A 179 3.76 -28.28 21.91
N GLN A 180 4.69 -29.15 22.31
CA GLN A 180 5.56 -28.92 23.48
C GLN A 180 6.45 -27.67 23.34
N LYS A 181 6.63 -27.15 22.12
CA LYS A 181 7.38 -25.91 21.86
C LYS A 181 6.64 -24.65 22.32
N TYR A 182 5.33 -24.74 22.60
CA TYR A 182 4.53 -23.62 23.10
C TYR A 182 5.13 -22.98 24.36
N GLU A 183 5.51 -23.80 25.35
CA GLU A 183 6.08 -23.30 26.62
C GLU A 183 7.38 -22.51 26.42
N LYS A 184 8.19 -22.89 25.42
CA LYS A 184 9.43 -22.17 25.10
C LYS A 184 9.13 -20.78 24.53
N VAL A 185 8.18 -20.70 23.59
CA VAL A 185 7.78 -19.42 22.99
C VAL A 185 7.11 -18.51 24.03
N LYS A 186 6.28 -19.07 24.91
CA LYS A 186 5.64 -18.33 25.99
C LYS A 186 6.66 -17.69 26.93
N LYS A 187 7.66 -18.45 27.39
CA LYS A 187 8.76 -17.92 28.23
C LYS A 187 9.52 -16.79 27.55
N CYS A 188 9.86 -16.95 26.27
CA CYS A 188 10.55 -15.92 25.50
C CYS A 188 9.73 -14.62 25.41
N VAL A 189 8.40 -14.71 25.27
CA VAL A 189 7.52 -13.52 25.31
C VAL A 189 7.51 -12.86 26.69
N GLU A 190 7.53 -13.64 27.77
CA GLU A 190 7.60 -13.10 29.14
C GLU A 190 8.94 -12.40 29.40
N GLU A 191 10.05 -12.97 28.92
CA GLU A 191 11.38 -12.38 29.02
C GLU A 191 11.51 -11.06 28.25
N LEU A 192 10.94 -10.98 27.04
CA LEU A 192 10.99 -9.76 26.22
C LEU A 192 10.08 -8.63 26.70
N LYS A 193 9.14 -8.92 27.61
CA LYS A 193 8.22 -7.91 28.20
C LYS A 193 8.76 -7.28 29.47
N ASN A 194 9.74 -7.91 30.12
CA ASN A 194 10.38 -7.46 31.35
C ASN A 194 11.52 -6.50 31.05
#